data_AF-A0A535UEC9-F1
#
_entry.id   AF-A0A535UEC9-F1
#
_cell.length_a   1.000
_cell.length_b   1.000
_cell.length_c   1.000
_cell.angle_alpha   90.00
_cell.angle_beta   90.00
_cell.angle_gamma   90.00
#
_symmetry.space_group_name_H-M   'P 1'
#
loop_
_entity.id
_entity.type
_entity.pdbx_description
1 polymer ?
#
loop_
_entity_poly.entity_id
_entity_poly.type
_entity_poly.pdbx_seq_one_letter_code
_entity_poly.pdbx_strand_id
1 'polypeptide(L)'
;MRSQVFPSFAPVSCVAKSGRKSRFVLPTKICETGHRQTFYYPLYLSAQVNMSYKSKERVTIAMQTSFSNVVATAIAYLSEIDPVMRAAIERVGPCTLEPDSDIFNALVDAIISQQISVKAADAIMARVRAALPEGKVTPEALLPFDFERLRTLG
;
A
#
# COMPACT_ATOMS: atom_id res chain seq x y z
N MET A 1 -26.63 22.87 52.09
CA MET A 1 -26.98 23.51 50.80
C MET A 1 -26.57 22.56 49.68
N ARG A 2 -27.59 22.01 49.00
CA ARG A 2 -27.65 21.37 47.67
C ARG A 2 -26.36 20.79 47.06
N SER A 3 -26.17 19.49 47.28
CA SER A 3 -25.83 18.58 46.19
C SER A 3 -27.05 18.46 45.26
N GLN A 4 -26.91 18.83 43.99
CA GLN A 4 -27.90 18.53 42.97
C GLN A 4 -27.37 17.45 42.02
N VAL A 5 -28.02 16.30 42.16
CA VAL A 5 -28.03 15.12 41.31
C VAL A 5 -29.04 15.36 40.20
N PHE A 6 -28.66 15.12 38.94
CA PHE A 6 -29.55 14.86 37.80
C PHE A 6 -28.72 14.22 36.66
N PRO A 7 -29.31 13.37 35.81
CA PRO A 7 -30.08 12.18 36.16
C PRO A 7 -29.48 10.90 35.56
N SER A 8 -29.79 9.79 36.22
CA SER A 8 -29.64 8.42 35.74
C SER A 8 -30.41 8.23 34.43
N PHE A 9 -29.71 7.94 33.34
CA PHE A 9 -30.31 7.31 32.17
C PHE A 9 -30.19 5.80 32.33
N ALA A 10 -31.34 5.17 32.60
CA ALA A 10 -31.49 3.73 32.65
C ALA A 10 -31.14 3.11 31.27
N PRO A 11 -30.50 1.93 31.24
CA PRO A 11 -30.26 1.22 29.98
C PRO A 11 -31.57 0.69 29.40
N VAL A 12 -31.80 0.95 28.12
CA VAL A 12 -32.85 0.33 27.32
C VAL A 12 -32.59 -1.17 27.27
N SER A 13 -33.55 -1.96 27.76
CA SER A 13 -33.54 -3.41 27.68
C SER A 13 -33.79 -3.87 26.25
N CYS A 14 -32.74 -4.20 25.52
CA CYS A 14 -32.88 -4.94 24.26
C CYS A 14 -33.12 -6.42 24.57
N VAL A 15 -34.37 -6.86 24.39
CA VAL A 15 -34.80 -8.25 24.39
C VAL A 15 -34.11 -8.99 23.23
N ALA A 16 -33.14 -9.84 23.55
CA ALA A 16 -32.46 -10.68 22.58
C ALA A 16 -33.36 -11.88 22.20
N LYS A 17 -33.89 -11.87 20.96
CA LYS A 17 -34.45 -13.07 20.34
C LYS A 17 -33.32 -14.02 19.95
N SER A 18 -33.37 -15.22 20.50
CA SER A 18 -32.47 -16.35 20.27
C SER A 18 -32.49 -16.83 18.82
N GLY A 19 -31.32 -17.02 18.20
CA GLY A 19 -31.26 -17.68 16.90
C GLY A 19 -29.86 -17.81 16.27
N ARG A 20 -29.17 -18.91 16.63
CA ARG A 20 -28.14 -19.62 15.86
C ARG A 20 -26.67 -19.14 15.95
N LYS A 21 -25.89 -20.02 16.58
CA LYS A 21 -24.47 -20.06 16.95
C LYS A 21 -23.47 -19.76 15.82
N SER A 22 -22.60 -18.77 16.06
CA SER A 22 -21.13 -18.90 16.22
C SER A 22 -20.48 -17.51 16.06
N ARG A 23 -20.45 -16.72 17.14
CA ARG A 23 -19.82 -15.40 17.14
C ARG A 23 -18.61 -15.43 18.06
N PHE A 24 -17.44 -15.32 17.45
CA PHE A 24 -16.17 -15.00 18.10
C PHE A 24 -16.34 -13.65 18.81
N VAL A 25 -16.26 -13.65 20.15
CA VAL A 25 -16.37 -12.45 20.99
C VAL A 25 -14.96 -12.09 21.46
N LEU A 26 -14.46 -10.93 21.07
CA LEU A 26 -13.26 -10.33 21.65
C LEU A 26 -13.66 -9.62 22.96
N PRO A 27 -12.99 -9.87 24.10
CA PRO A 27 -13.23 -9.10 25.30
C PRO A 27 -12.42 -7.79 25.26
N THR A 28 -13.10 -6.64 25.16
CA THR A 28 -12.52 -5.34 25.47
C THR A 28 -12.68 -5.06 26.97
N LYS A 29 -11.60 -5.23 27.73
CA LYS A 29 -11.41 -4.60 29.04
C LYS A 29 -10.20 -3.67 28.92
N ILE A 30 -10.46 -2.38 28.69
CA ILE A 30 -9.45 -1.33 28.78
C ILE A 30 -9.40 -0.91 30.25
N CYS A 31 -8.26 -1.17 30.91
CA CYS A 31 -7.91 -0.57 32.19
C CYS A 31 -6.57 0.14 31.97
N GLU A 32 -6.59 1.46 32.05
CA GLU A 32 -5.41 2.32 31.94
C GLU A 32 -4.67 2.36 33.28
N THR A 33 -3.41 1.89 33.29
CA THR A 33 -2.40 2.35 34.24
C THR A 33 -1.04 2.29 33.55
N GLY A 34 -0.36 3.43 33.52
CA GLY A 34 0.88 3.63 32.79
C GLY A 34 2.00 2.69 33.20
N HIS A 35 2.56 2.00 32.22
CA HIS A 35 3.95 1.56 32.22
C HIS A 35 4.34 1.37 30.75
N ARG A 36 5.49 1.92 30.38
CA ARG A 36 6.11 1.86 29.06
C ARG A 36 6.25 0.40 28.60
N GLN A 37 5.26 -0.12 27.88
CA GLN A 37 5.35 -1.43 27.24
C GLN A 37 6.00 -1.26 25.88
N THR A 38 7.27 -1.61 25.81
CA THR A 38 7.91 -2.12 24.59
C THR A 38 7.00 -3.19 23.98
N PHE A 39 6.43 -2.88 22.82
CA PHE A 39 5.71 -3.83 21.98
C PHE A 39 6.74 -4.81 21.40
N TYR A 40 7.12 -5.79 22.21
CA TYR A 40 7.93 -6.93 21.83
C TYR A 40 6.99 -7.85 21.04
N TYR A 41 7.11 -7.91 19.71
CA TYR A 41 6.40 -8.91 18.91
C TYR A 41 7.05 -10.27 19.14
N PRO A 42 6.44 -11.19 19.90
CA PRO A 42 6.96 -12.54 20.07
C PRO A 42 6.37 -13.41 18.95
N LEU A 43 7.17 -14.36 18.44
CA LEU A 43 6.83 -15.36 17.42
C LEU A 43 7.09 -14.95 15.96
N TYR A 44 8.33 -14.59 15.66
CA TYR A 44 8.99 -15.08 14.45
C TYR A 44 10.11 -16.03 14.85
N LEU A 45 9.72 -17.21 15.36
CA LEU A 45 10.65 -18.33 15.53
C LEU A 45 10.38 -19.34 14.41
N SER A 46 11.26 -19.29 13.41
CA SER A 46 11.67 -20.36 12.51
C SER A 46 10.57 -21.32 12.02
N ALA A 47 9.68 -20.84 11.16
CA ALA A 47 9.48 -21.60 9.93
C ALA A 47 10.66 -21.22 9.03
N GLN A 48 11.71 -22.04 9.03
CA GLN A 48 12.57 -22.14 7.85
C GLN A 48 11.67 -22.63 6.73
N VAL A 49 10.94 -21.71 6.09
CA VAL A 49 10.59 -21.90 4.71
C VAL A 49 11.95 -21.87 4.03
N ASN A 50 12.47 -23.06 3.76
CA ASN A 50 13.47 -23.29 2.74
C ASN A 50 12.84 -22.89 1.40
N MET A 51 12.56 -21.59 1.22
CA MET A 51 12.33 -20.99 -0.07
C MET A 51 13.73 -20.71 -0.60
N SER A 52 14.38 -21.82 -0.97
CA SER A 52 15.43 -21.84 -1.95
C SER A 52 14.95 -20.98 -3.11
N TYR A 53 15.43 -19.74 -3.18
CA TYR A 53 15.31 -18.92 -4.38
C TYR A 53 16.21 -19.60 -5.41
N LYS A 54 15.63 -20.65 -6.00
CA LYS A 54 16.31 -21.63 -6.84
C LYS A 54 16.92 -20.87 -8.01
N SER A 55 18.24 -20.86 -8.00
CA SER A 55 19.08 -20.31 -9.06
C SER A 55 18.70 -20.89 -10.42
N LYS A 56 18.60 -20.03 -11.44
CA LYS A 56 18.76 -20.33 -12.87
C LYS A 56 18.04 -21.59 -13.36
N GLU A 57 16.77 -21.46 -13.65
CA GLU A 57 16.16 -22.24 -14.72
C GLU A 57 16.07 -21.30 -15.93
N ARG A 58 16.77 -21.61 -17.01
CA ARG A 58 16.66 -20.88 -18.29
C ARG A 58 15.21 -21.01 -18.75
N VAL A 59 14.38 -20.05 -18.39
CA VAL A 59 13.13 -19.84 -19.09
C VAL A 59 13.54 -19.36 -20.48
N THR A 60 13.43 -20.23 -21.46
CA THR A 60 13.33 -19.86 -22.87
C THR A 60 12.11 -18.96 -22.98
N ILE A 61 12.28 -17.65 -22.79
CA ILE A 61 11.18 -16.67 -22.88
C ILE A 61 10.80 -16.55 -24.35
N ALA A 62 9.83 -17.38 -24.77
CA ALA A 62 9.01 -17.13 -25.93
C ALA A 62 7.90 -16.14 -25.55
N MET A 63 7.57 -15.26 -26.51
CA MET A 63 6.54 -14.20 -26.49
C MET A 63 6.88 -12.90 -25.76
N GLN A 64 7.49 -11.96 -26.48
CA GLN A 64 7.32 -10.53 -26.22
C GLN A 64 5.93 -10.11 -26.74
N THR A 65 4.90 -10.19 -25.89
CA THR A 65 3.59 -9.61 -26.24
C THR A 65 3.69 -8.10 -26.10
N SER A 66 3.26 -7.33 -27.11
CA SER A 66 3.25 -5.86 -27.02
C SER A 66 2.35 -5.41 -25.86
N PHE A 67 2.72 -4.31 -25.20
CA PHE A 67 1.93 -3.81 -24.07
C PHE A 67 0.47 -3.49 -24.47
N SER A 68 0.25 -2.98 -25.69
CA SER A 68 -1.10 -2.75 -26.23
C SER A 68 -1.94 -4.03 -26.31
N ASN A 69 -1.33 -5.16 -26.69
CA ASN A 69 -2.02 -6.45 -26.71
C ASN A 69 -2.35 -6.95 -25.30
N VAL A 70 -1.48 -6.69 -24.32
CA VAL A 70 -1.76 -6.97 -22.91
C VAL A 70 -2.98 -6.17 -22.44
N VAL A 71 -3.02 -4.87 -22.75
CA VAL A 71 -4.14 -3.99 -22.40
C VAL A 71 -5.45 -4.45 -23.04
N ALA A 72 -5.44 -4.74 -24.34
CA ALA A 72 -6.64 -5.21 -25.05
C ALA A 72 -7.18 -6.53 -24.46
N THR A 73 -6.28 -7.48 -24.16
CA THR A 73 -6.63 -8.77 -23.56
C THR A 73 -7.20 -8.60 -22.15
N ALA A 74 -6.59 -7.72 -21.34
CA ALA A 74 -7.06 -7.41 -20.00
C ALA A 74 -8.45 -6.75 -20.00
N ILE A 75 -8.70 -5.81 -20.92
CA ILE A 75 -10.01 -5.15 -21.07
C ILE A 75 -11.09 -6.17 -21.41
N ALA A 76 -10.84 -7.05 -22.39
CA ALA A 76 -11.81 -8.08 -22.77
C ALA A 76 -12.12 -9.02 -21.61
N TYR A 77 -11.07 -9.52 -20.94
CA TYR A 77 -11.20 -10.42 -19.81
C TYR A 77 -11.98 -9.79 -18.64
N LEU A 78 -11.61 -8.59 -18.20
CA LEU A 78 -12.29 -7.89 -17.09
C LEU A 78 -13.74 -7.57 -17.43
N SER A 79 -14.02 -7.18 -18.67
CA SER A 79 -15.39 -6.88 -19.11
C SER A 79 -16.27 -8.13 -19.14
N GLU A 80 -15.71 -9.29 -19.47
CA GLU A 80 -16.43 -10.56 -19.51
C GLU A 80 -16.82 -11.04 -18.10
N ILE A 81 -15.88 -11.00 -17.15
CA ILE A 81 -16.07 -11.60 -15.82
C ILE A 81 -16.80 -10.71 -14.81
N ASP A 82 -16.75 -9.38 -14.96
CA ASP A 82 -17.28 -8.43 -13.98
C ASP A 82 -18.09 -7.29 -14.64
N PRO A 83 -19.43 -7.29 -14.49
CA PRO A 83 -20.31 -6.25 -15.03
C PRO A 83 -20.05 -4.84 -14.48
N VAL A 84 -19.59 -4.72 -13.23
CA VAL A 84 -19.26 -3.42 -12.61
C VAL A 84 -17.99 -2.87 -13.27
N MET A 85 -17.00 -3.73 -13.49
CA MET A 85 -15.78 -3.35 -14.22
C MET A 85 -16.07 -3.00 -15.67
N ARG A 86 -16.94 -3.75 -16.37
CA ARG A 86 -17.37 -3.40 -17.73
C ARG A 86 -17.95 -1.98 -17.79
N ALA A 87 -18.91 -1.67 -16.93
CA ALA A 87 -19.53 -0.34 -16.88
C ALA A 87 -18.51 0.76 -16.53
N ALA A 88 -17.53 0.46 -15.68
CA ALA A 88 -16.45 1.40 -15.36
C ALA A 88 -15.53 1.66 -16.56
N ILE A 89 -15.14 0.61 -17.29
CA ILE A 89 -14.31 0.72 -18.51
C ILE A 89 -15.05 1.51 -19.59
N GLU A 90 -16.32 1.22 -19.83
CA GLU A 90 -17.14 1.96 -20.80
C GLU A 90 -17.27 3.45 -20.45
N ARG A 91 -17.36 3.77 -19.15
CA ARG A 91 -17.47 5.15 -18.67
C ARG A 91 -16.16 5.92 -18.68
N VAL A 92 -15.04 5.29 -18.34
CA VAL A 92 -13.70 5.92 -18.31
C VAL A 92 -13.11 6.03 -19.71
N GLY A 93 -13.36 5.03 -20.57
CA GLY A 93 -12.80 4.95 -21.92
C GLY A 93 -11.50 4.16 -21.97
N PRO A 94 -10.69 4.35 -23.04
CA PRO A 94 -9.46 3.60 -23.28
C PRO A 94 -8.47 3.68 -22.11
N CYS A 95 -7.79 2.57 -21.81
CA CYS A 95 -6.70 2.55 -20.83
C CYS A 95 -5.48 3.28 -21.40
N THR A 96 -5.06 4.36 -20.73
CA THR A 96 -3.90 5.19 -21.11
C THR A 96 -2.66 4.90 -20.26
N LEU A 97 -2.61 3.74 -19.60
CA LEU A 97 -1.43 3.33 -18.84
C LEU A 97 -0.25 3.16 -19.80
N GLU A 98 0.90 3.71 -19.46
CA GLU A 98 2.14 3.56 -20.23
C GLU A 98 3.24 3.06 -19.28
N PRO A 99 3.93 1.96 -19.61
CA PRO A 99 5.08 1.52 -18.82
C PRO A 99 6.22 2.53 -18.90
N ASP A 100 6.83 2.86 -17.76
CA ASP A 100 8.07 3.63 -17.75
C ASP A 100 9.24 2.78 -18.26
N SER A 101 9.95 3.27 -19.27
CA SER A 101 11.15 2.63 -19.81
C SER A 101 12.37 2.80 -18.91
N ASP A 102 12.40 3.85 -18.08
CA ASP A 102 13.48 4.09 -17.11
C ASP A 102 13.14 3.41 -15.78
N ILE A 103 13.50 2.12 -15.70
CA ILE A 103 13.19 1.26 -14.55
C ILE A 103 13.81 1.81 -13.26
N PHE A 104 14.99 2.43 -13.32
CA PHE A 104 15.64 2.94 -12.11
C PHE A 104 14.94 4.21 -11.61
N ASN A 105 14.63 5.15 -12.50
CA ASN A 105 13.82 6.32 -12.14
C ASN A 105 12.45 5.89 -11.60
N ALA A 106 11.77 4.93 -12.24
CA ALA A 106 10.50 4.40 -11.78
C ALA A 106 10.58 3.75 -10.39
N LEU A 107 11.68 3.05 -10.09
CA LEU A 107 11.92 2.49 -8.76
C LEU A 107 12.10 3.59 -7.70
N VAL A 108 12.89 4.62 -8.00
CA VAL A 108 13.09 5.76 -7.08
C VAL A 108 11.77 6.49 -6.84
N ASP A 109 10.98 6.74 -7.90
CA ASP A 109 9.66 7.35 -7.81
C ASP A 109 8.68 6.53 -6.96
N ALA A 110 8.68 5.21 -7.13
CA ALA A 110 7.87 4.29 -6.34
C ALA A 110 8.26 4.29 -4.85
N ILE A 111 9.54 4.48 -4.53
CA ILE A 111 10.01 4.59 -3.14
C ILE A 111 9.60 5.93 -2.54
N ILE A 112 9.81 7.03 -3.26
CA ILE A 112 9.45 8.38 -2.80
C ILE A 112 7.94 8.50 -2.56
N SER A 113 7.12 7.87 -3.39
CA SER A 113 5.65 7.96 -3.33
C SER A 113 5.01 7.16 -2.18
N GLN A 114 5.79 6.40 -1.40
CA GLN A 114 5.24 5.58 -0.33
C GLN A 114 4.62 6.45 0.78
N GLN A 115 3.37 6.13 1.13
CA GLN A 115 2.63 6.74 2.25
C GLN A 115 2.46 8.26 2.17
N ILE A 116 2.55 8.85 0.97
CA ILE A 116 2.30 10.28 0.73
C ILE A 116 1.41 10.50 -0.51
N SER A 117 0.84 11.70 -0.64
CA SER A 117 0.06 12.05 -1.84
C SER A 117 0.95 12.20 -3.09
N VAL A 118 0.39 11.97 -4.28
CA VAL A 118 1.07 12.22 -5.57
C VAL A 118 1.72 13.60 -5.63
N LYS A 119 0.99 14.66 -5.25
CA LYS A 119 1.50 16.03 -5.22
C LYS A 119 2.73 16.21 -4.31
N ALA A 120 2.77 15.49 -3.19
CA ALA A 120 3.91 15.54 -2.27
C ALA A 120 5.12 14.80 -2.85
N ALA A 121 4.89 13.62 -3.44
CA ALA A 121 5.92 12.86 -4.14
C ALA A 121 6.52 13.66 -5.31
N ASP A 122 5.69 14.28 -6.14
CA ASP A 122 6.11 15.16 -7.24
C ASP A 122 7.00 16.30 -6.74
N ALA A 123 6.65 16.91 -5.61
CA ALA A 123 7.43 18.01 -5.04
C ALA A 123 8.80 17.54 -4.52
N ILE A 124 8.89 16.34 -3.93
CA ILE A 124 10.16 15.75 -3.49
C ILE A 124 11.00 15.36 -4.71
N MET A 125 10.42 14.64 -5.67
CA MET A 125 11.09 14.22 -6.90
C MET A 125 11.61 15.42 -7.70
N ALA A 126 10.87 16.54 -7.75
CA ALA A 126 11.34 17.78 -8.37
C ALA A 126 12.60 18.34 -7.68
N ARG A 127 12.68 18.31 -6.35
CA ARG A 127 13.88 18.73 -5.60
C ARG A 127 15.04 17.76 -5.79
N VAL A 128 14.77 16.45 -5.86
CA VAL A 128 15.77 15.43 -6.20
C VAL A 128 16.37 15.71 -7.58
N ARG A 129 15.53 15.85 -8.61
CA ARG A 129 15.99 16.16 -9.98
C ARG A 129 16.78 17.48 -10.02
N ALA A 130 16.33 18.51 -9.32
CA ALA A 130 17.05 19.79 -9.27
C ALA A 130 18.44 19.69 -8.61
N ALA A 131 18.67 18.68 -7.75
CA ALA A 131 19.97 18.44 -7.12
C ALA A 131 20.91 17.59 -7.98
N LEU A 132 20.39 16.85 -8.98
CA LEU A 132 21.16 15.92 -9.80
C LEU A 132 21.69 16.58 -11.09
N PRO A 133 22.86 16.14 -11.59
CA PRO A 133 23.33 16.54 -12.91
C PRO A 133 22.31 16.20 -13.99
N GLU A 134 22.02 17.16 -14.87
CA GLU A 134 21.05 17.03 -15.99
C GLU A 134 19.61 16.65 -15.57
N GLY A 135 19.30 16.68 -14.27
CA GLY A 135 18.01 16.22 -13.76
C GLY A 135 17.76 14.72 -13.89
N LYS A 136 18.80 13.92 -14.19
CA LYS A 136 18.69 12.48 -14.44
C LYS A 136 18.87 11.69 -13.15
N VAL A 137 17.88 10.85 -12.86
CA VAL A 137 17.92 9.92 -11.73
C VAL A 137 18.62 8.65 -12.19
N THR A 138 19.92 8.54 -11.94
CA THR A 138 20.71 7.31 -12.18
C THR A 138 21.39 6.85 -10.90
N PRO A 139 21.79 5.57 -10.80
CA PRO A 139 22.54 5.09 -9.64
C PRO A 139 23.81 5.93 -9.38
N GLU A 140 24.54 6.28 -10.43
CA GLU A 140 25.80 7.03 -10.36
C GLU A 140 25.57 8.48 -9.94
N ALA A 141 24.46 9.09 -10.38
CA ALA A 141 24.10 10.46 -10.02
C ALA A 141 23.70 10.58 -8.54
N LEU A 142 23.07 9.55 -7.98
CA LEU A 142 22.66 9.49 -6.57
C LEU A 142 23.78 9.07 -5.62
N LEU A 143 24.74 8.27 -6.08
CA LEU A 143 25.81 7.72 -5.24
C LEU A 143 26.58 8.76 -4.38
N PRO A 144 26.83 10.00 -4.84
CA PRO A 144 27.53 11.01 -4.05
C PRO A 144 26.69 11.62 -2.91
N PHE A 145 25.37 11.39 -2.87
CA PHE A 145 24.48 11.97 -1.87
C PHE A 145 24.53 11.13 -0.59
N ASP A 146 24.89 11.76 0.52
CA ASP A 146 24.70 11.15 1.83
C ASP A 146 23.24 11.25 2.31
N PHE A 147 22.95 10.55 3.40
CA PHE A 147 21.61 10.48 3.97
C PHE A 147 21.08 11.86 4.36
N GLU A 148 21.91 12.69 5.00
CA GLU A 148 21.50 14.02 5.44
C GLU A 148 21.15 14.92 4.26
N ARG A 149 21.95 14.88 3.18
CA ARG A 149 21.66 15.64 1.96
C ARG A 149 20.33 15.23 1.34
N LEU A 150 20.04 13.93 1.25
CA LEU A 150 18.76 13.44 0.71
C LEU A 150 17.57 13.91 1.57
N ARG A 151 17.70 13.91 2.91
CA ARG A 151 16.65 14.40 3.82
C ARG A 151 16.29 15.86 3.60
N THR A 152 17.26 16.70 3.23
CA THR A 152 16.97 18.12 2.93
C THR A 152 16.10 18.32 1.70
N LEU A 153 15.92 17.29 0.87
CA LEU A 153 15.11 17.31 -0.34
C LEU A 153 13.64 16.96 -0.08
N GLY A 154 13.24 16.65 1.17
CA GLY A 154 11.85 16.54 1.61
C GLY A 154 11.50 15.24 2.30
#